data_AF-A0A3A4QMT2-F1
#
_entry.id   AF-A0A3A4QMT2-F1
#
_cell.length_a   1.000
_cell.length_b   1.000
_cell.length_c   1.000
_cell.angle_alpha   90.00
_cell.angle_beta   90.00
_cell.angle_gamma   90.00
#
_symmetry.space_group_name_H-M   'P 1'
#
loop_
_entity.id
_entity.type
_entity.pdbx_description
1 polymer ?
#
loop_
_entity_poly.entity_id
_entity_poly.type
_entity_poly.pdbx_seq_one_letter_code
_entity_poly.pdbx_strand_id
1 'polypeptide(L)'
;MIMSEIVLKGRLDGRQRNKLNRLFDMLYTPKELAHEIEINIDQVYDVYVPFGCPHERDPKNHILINGKNFAEWYGMVYAKIHLVDDETFCKSCKKGVKIYQPKEMTKDGLVYWLSMCPICGRNLTKIISNKGRENDK
;
A
#
# COMPACT_ATOMS: atom_id res chain seq x y z
N MET A 1 19.32 10.59 -1.04
CA MET A 1 18.45 9.41 -1.27
C MET A 1 17.36 9.45 -0.20
N ILE A 2 16.12 9.80 -0.57
CA ILE A 2 15.00 9.78 0.38
C ILE A 2 14.70 8.30 0.63
N MET A 3 15.03 7.80 1.82
CA MET A 3 14.47 6.55 2.32
C MET A 3 12.96 6.81 2.46
N SER A 4 12.19 6.45 1.45
CA SER A 4 10.73 6.54 1.49
C SER A 4 10.23 5.54 2.53
N GLU A 5 10.01 6.03 3.75
CA GLU A 5 9.35 5.28 4.80
C GLU A 5 7.91 4.97 4.34
N ILE A 6 7.59 3.69 4.22
CA ILE A 6 6.31 3.27 3.65
C ILE A 6 5.26 3.31 4.75
N VAL A 7 4.24 4.13 4.52
CA VAL A 7 3.12 4.25 5.46
C VAL A 7 2.03 3.26 5.10
N LEU A 8 1.66 2.46 6.10
CA LEU A 8 0.59 1.46 5.97
C LEU A 8 -0.71 1.90 6.64
N LYS A 9 -0.71 3.00 7.41
CA LYS A 9 -1.91 3.53 8.06
C LYS A 9 -2.84 4.09 6.99
N GLY A 10 -4.12 3.75 6.99
CA GLY A 10 -5.08 4.26 6.02
C GLY A 10 -4.84 3.77 4.57
N ARG A 11 -4.20 2.61 4.38
CA ARG A 11 -4.02 2.05 3.03
C ARG A 11 -5.36 1.49 2.52
N LEU A 12 -5.82 2.03 1.40
CA LEU A 12 -6.92 1.53 0.57
C LEU A 12 -6.67 0.12 0.07
N ASP A 13 -7.75 -0.67 0.01
CA ASP A 13 -7.76 -1.97 -0.67
C ASP A 13 -7.77 -1.81 -2.22
N GLY A 14 -7.79 -2.94 -2.94
CA GLY A 14 -7.77 -2.92 -4.40
C GLY A 14 -9.01 -2.26 -5.04
N ARG A 15 -10.20 -2.46 -4.47
CA ARG A 15 -11.45 -1.88 -4.97
C ARG A 15 -11.47 -0.37 -4.73
N GLN A 16 -11.11 0.05 -3.53
CA GLN A 16 -11.00 1.45 -3.14
C GLN A 16 -9.93 2.18 -3.96
N ARG A 17 -8.77 1.55 -4.18
CA ARG A 17 -7.70 2.14 -5.00
C ARG A 17 -8.15 2.36 -6.45
N ASN A 18 -8.94 1.45 -7.02
CA ASN A 18 -9.48 1.62 -8.38
C ASN A 18 -10.42 2.82 -8.50
N LYS A 19 -11.06 3.26 -7.40
CA LYS A 19 -11.92 4.45 -7.38
C LYS A 19 -11.14 5.75 -7.47
N LEU A 20 -9.85 5.76 -7.10
CA LEU A 20 -9.01 6.95 -7.27
C LEU A 20 -8.95 7.40 -8.74
N ASN A 21 -8.94 6.46 -9.67
CA ASN A 21 -8.94 6.75 -11.11
C ASN A 21 -10.25 7.40 -11.60
N ARG A 22 -11.29 7.44 -10.76
CA ARG A 22 -12.59 8.03 -11.07
C ARG A 22 -12.78 9.41 -10.43
N LEU A 23 -11.85 9.85 -9.58
CA LEU A 23 -11.90 11.17 -9.00
C LEU A 23 -11.66 12.22 -10.08
N PHE A 24 -12.52 13.24 -10.10
CA PHE A 24 -12.41 14.34 -11.04
C PHE A 24 -11.42 15.40 -10.55
N ASP A 25 -11.04 16.27 -11.48
CA ASP A 25 -10.23 17.45 -11.22
C ASP A 25 -11.07 18.57 -10.60
N MET A 26 -11.58 18.33 -9.40
CA MET A 26 -12.44 19.26 -8.69
C MET A 26 -12.26 19.12 -7.19
N LEU A 27 -12.72 20.12 -6.45
CA LEU A 27 -12.70 20.14 -5.00
C LEU A 27 -13.83 19.26 -4.43
N TYR A 28 -13.45 18.38 -3.51
CA TYR A 28 -14.32 17.54 -2.71
C TYR A 28 -14.21 17.97 -1.25
N THR A 29 -15.31 17.98 -0.53
CA THR A 29 -15.27 17.94 0.93
C THR A 29 -14.76 16.57 1.40
N PRO A 30 -14.24 16.46 2.64
CA PRO A 30 -13.86 15.15 3.21
C PRO A 30 -14.97 14.11 3.15
N LYS A 31 -16.23 14.53 3.32
CA LYS A 31 -17.40 13.63 3.24
C LYS A 31 -17.62 13.10 1.83
N GLU A 32 -17.57 13.96 0.82
CA GLU A 32 -17.73 13.56 -0.58
C GLU A 32 -16.57 12.67 -1.02
N LEU A 33 -15.34 13.05 -0.70
CA LEU A 33 -14.17 12.26 -1.02
C LEU A 33 -14.26 10.85 -0.42
N ALA A 34 -14.61 10.76 0.86
CA ALA A 34 -14.78 9.49 1.56
C ALA A 34 -15.89 8.61 0.94
N HIS A 35 -16.99 9.23 0.52
CA HIS A 35 -18.07 8.55 -0.18
C HIS A 35 -17.61 7.98 -1.54
N GLU A 36 -16.94 8.79 -2.37
CA GLU A 36 -16.48 8.37 -3.70
C GLU A 36 -15.53 7.16 -3.63
N ILE A 37 -14.57 7.21 -2.70
CA ILE A 37 -13.56 6.16 -2.53
C ILE A 37 -13.98 5.04 -1.58
N GLU A 38 -15.19 5.11 -1.00
CA GLU A 38 -15.77 4.15 -0.05
C GLU A 38 -14.88 3.89 1.18
N ILE A 39 -14.55 4.95 1.91
CA ILE A 39 -13.86 4.87 3.21
C ILE A 39 -14.63 5.60 4.32
N ASN A 40 -14.23 5.38 5.57
CA ASN A 40 -14.69 6.23 6.67
C ASN A 40 -14.08 7.64 6.51
N ILE A 41 -14.91 8.68 6.71
CA ILE A 41 -14.48 10.08 6.75
C ILE A 41 -13.38 10.33 7.78
N ASP A 42 -13.37 9.60 8.90
CA ASP A 42 -12.33 9.68 9.94
C ASP A 42 -10.94 9.37 9.36
N GLN A 43 -10.84 8.50 8.36
CA GLN A 43 -9.57 8.22 7.69
C GLN A 43 -9.04 9.44 6.92
N VAL A 44 -9.92 10.30 6.40
CA VAL A 44 -9.51 11.57 5.77
C VAL A 44 -8.94 12.51 6.84
N TYR A 45 -9.65 12.68 7.96
CA TYR A 45 -9.28 13.63 9.01
C TYR A 45 -8.12 13.17 9.91
N ASP A 46 -8.05 11.90 10.28
CA ASP A 46 -7.11 11.38 11.29
C ASP A 46 -5.87 10.72 10.67
N VAL A 47 -5.91 10.49 9.35
CA VAL A 47 -4.80 9.89 8.62
C VAL A 47 -4.35 10.82 7.52
N TYR A 48 -5.17 11.07 6.51
CA TYR A 48 -4.67 11.71 5.29
C TYR A 48 -4.28 13.17 5.49
N VAL A 49 -5.13 13.99 6.11
CA VAL A 49 -4.85 15.41 6.35
C VAL A 49 -3.59 15.60 7.23
N PRO A 50 -3.45 14.95 8.41
CA PRO A 50 -2.23 15.03 9.23
C PRO A 50 -0.99 14.51 8.51
N PHE A 51 -1.17 13.61 7.54
CA PHE A 51 -0.08 13.01 6.77
C PHE A 51 0.27 13.80 5.50
N GLY A 52 -0.24 15.03 5.37
CA GLY A 52 0.13 15.95 4.29
C GLY A 52 -0.66 15.75 3.00
N CYS A 53 -1.88 15.20 3.08
CA CYS A 53 -2.81 15.20 1.95
C CYS A 53 -2.98 16.64 1.41
N PRO A 54 -2.87 16.86 0.09
CA PRO A 54 -3.07 18.17 -0.49
C PRO A 54 -4.51 18.62 -0.25
N HIS A 55 -4.66 19.77 0.39
CA HIS A 55 -5.96 20.34 0.71
C HIS A 55 -5.86 21.85 0.82
N GLU A 56 -6.99 22.50 0.63
CA GLU A 56 -7.21 23.92 0.86
C GLU A 56 -8.23 24.09 1.97
N ARG A 57 -8.32 25.32 2.50
CA ARG A 57 -9.34 25.71 3.46
C ARG A 57 -10.16 26.84 2.86
N ASP A 58 -11.47 26.69 2.89
CA ASP A 58 -12.38 27.77 2.47
C ASP A 58 -12.38 28.91 3.53
N PRO A 59 -13.03 30.06 3.25
CA PRO A 59 -13.12 31.16 4.22
C PRO A 59 -13.84 30.81 5.54
N LYS A 60 -14.60 29.71 5.57
CA LYS A 60 -15.27 29.17 6.76
C LYS A 60 -14.42 28.09 7.45
N ASN A 61 -13.18 27.92 7.02
CA ASN A 61 -12.21 26.96 7.52
C ASN A 61 -12.57 25.48 7.26
N HIS A 62 -13.42 25.20 6.27
CA HIS A 62 -13.69 23.83 5.82
C HIS A 62 -12.56 23.31 4.92
N ILE A 63 -12.22 22.03 5.09
CA ILE A 63 -11.24 21.35 4.25
C ILE A 63 -11.85 21.06 2.88
N LEU A 64 -11.11 21.36 1.81
CA LEU A 64 -11.42 21.01 0.44
C LEU A 64 -10.22 20.30 -0.19
N ILE A 65 -10.46 19.18 -0.87
CA ILE A 65 -9.42 18.31 -1.42
C ILE A 65 -9.67 18.16 -2.92
N ASN A 66 -8.69 18.52 -3.75
CA ASN A 66 -8.79 18.24 -5.18
C ASN A 66 -8.64 16.74 -5.43
N GLY A 67 -9.58 16.14 -6.17
CA GLY A 67 -9.63 14.69 -6.40
C GLY A 67 -8.41 14.11 -7.13
N LYS A 68 -7.91 14.79 -8.17
CA LYS A 68 -6.70 14.36 -8.89
C LYS A 68 -5.45 14.50 -8.04
N ASN A 69 -5.28 15.64 -7.37
CA ASN A 69 -4.13 15.88 -6.49
C ASN A 69 -4.10 14.83 -5.37
N PHE A 70 -5.27 14.47 -4.82
CA PHE A 70 -5.38 13.38 -3.86
C PHE A 70 -4.96 12.04 -4.44
N ALA A 71 -5.44 11.69 -5.64
CA ALA A 71 -5.09 10.42 -6.29
C ALA A 71 -3.58 10.30 -6.56
N GLU A 72 -2.95 11.38 -7.04
CA GLU A 72 -1.51 11.46 -7.27
C GLU A 72 -0.72 11.34 -5.96
N TRP A 73 -1.04 12.18 -4.98
CA TRP A 73 -0.44 12.13 -3.64
C TRP A 73 -0.54 10.73 -3.02
N TYR A 74 -1.73 10.12 -3.07
CA TYR A 74 -1.95 8.78 -2.55
C TYR A 74 -1.10 7.74 -3.31
N GLY A 75 -0.98 7.88 -4.63
CA GLY A 75 -0.14 7.05 -5.47
C GLY A 75 1.33 7.07 -5.06
N MET A 76 1.86 8.25 -4.73
CA MET A 76 3.23 8.46 -4.27
C MET A 76 3.44 7.93 -2.84
N VAL A 77 2.56 8.29 -1.90
CA VAL A 77 2.68 7.90 -0.49
C VAL A 77 2.52 6.40 -0.29
N TYR A 78 1.54 5.78 -0.95
CA TYR A 78 1.22 4.36 -0.84
C TYR A 78 1.68 3.59 -2.06
N ALA A 79 2.87 3.92 -2.58
CA ALA A 79 3.47 3.23 -3.71
C ALA A 79 3.55 1.71 -3.49
N LYS A 80 3.51 0.94 -4.59
CA LYS A 80 3.77 -0.49 -4.54
C LYS A 80 5.29 -0.71 -4.40
N ILE A 81 5.66 -1.66 -3.55
CA ILE A 81 7.05 -2.09 -3.45
C ILE A 81 7.29 -3.09 -4.57
N HIS A 82 8.29 -2.80 -5.38
CA HIS A 82 8.83 -3.77 -6.32
C HIS A 82 9.96 -4.51 -5.62
N LEU A 83 9.74 -5.80 -5.36
CA LEU A 83 10.76 -6.70 -4.86
C LEU A 83 11.51 -7.29 -6.05
N VAL A 84 12.83 -7.33 -5.97
CA VAL A 84 13.64 -8.10 -6.92
C VAL A 84 13.66 -9.58 -6.53
N ASP A 85 14.21 -10.43 -7.41
CA ASP A 85 14.14 -11.90 -7.26
C ASP A 85 14.81 -12.42 -5.97
N ASP A 86 15.81 -11.73 -5.45
CA ASP A 86 16.51 -12.09 -4.22
C ASP A 86 15.97 -11.36 -2.96
N GLU A 87 14.78 -10.75 -3.07
CA GLU A 87 14.09 -10.07 -1.97
C GLU A 87 12.74 -10.71 -1.60
N THR A 88 12.33 -10.47 -0.35
CA THR A 88 11.00 -10.79 0.16
C THR A 88 10.51 -9.67 1.07
N PHE A 89 9.19 -9.53 1.24
CA PHE A 89 8.62 -8.47 2.08
C PHE A 89 8.52 -8.90 3.54
N CYS A 90 9.19 -8.18 4.43
CA CYS A 90 9.02 -8.38 5.85
C CYS A 90 7.79 -7.60 6.36
N LYS A 91 6.73 -8.32 6.77
CA LYS A 91 5.51 -7.71 7.35
C LYS A 91 5.77 -6.88 8.62
N SER A 92 6.91 -7.08 9.25
CA SER A 92 7.27 -6.47 10.54
C SER A 92 8.12 -5.23 10.35
N CYS A 93 9.13 -5.31 9.48
CA CYS A 93 9.93 -4.16 9.08
C CYS A 93 9.22 -3.27 8.04
N LYS A 94 8.13 -3.76 7.44
CA LYS A 94 7.32 -3.07 6.42
C LYS A 94 8.13 -2.63 5.18
N LYS A 95 9.15 -3.41 4.80
CA LYS A 95 10.00 -3.15 3.65
C LYS A 95 10.48 -4.43 2.98
N GLY A 96 10.94 -4.30 1.73
CA GLY A 96 11.70 -5.33 1.05
C GLY A 96 13.01 -5.59 1.80
N VAL A 97 13.33 -6.87 1.99
CA VAL A 97 14.57 -7.31 2.60
C VAL A 97 15.15 -8.46 1.79
N LYS A 98 16.48 -8.56 1.78
CA LYS A 98 17.17 -9.67 1.14
C LYS A 98 16.76 -10.99 1.78
N ILE A 99 16.63 -12.00 0.94
CA ILE A 99 16.42 -13.38 1.37
C ILE A 99 17.72 -13.86 2.00
N TYR A 100 17.67 -14.17 3.29
CA TYR A 100 18.83 -14.62 4.06
C TYR A 100 18.60 -16.04 4.57
N GLN A 101 19.56 -16.91 4.27
CA GLN A 101 19.55 -18.35 4.62
C GLN A 101 18.23 -19.06 4.23
N PRO A 102 17.83 -19.05 2.94
CA PRO A 102 16.60 -19.70 2.53
C PRO A 102 16.72 -21.23 2.63
N LYS A 103 15.66 -21.85 3.14
CA LYS A 103 15.42 -23.29 3.09
C LYS A 103 14.21 -23.54 2.20
N GLU A 104 14.40 -24.32 1.16
CA GLU A 104 13.31 -24.76 0.30
C GLU A 104 12.44 -25.80 0.99
N MET A 105 11.13 -25.62 0.84
CA MET A 105 10.10 -26.45 1.41
C MET A 105 9.06 -26.72 0.32
N THR A 106 8.57 -27.95 0.30
CA THR A 106 7.49 -28.36 -0.59
C THR A 106 6.34 -28.90 0.25
N LYS A 107 5.14 -28.36 0.04
CA LYS A 107 3.93 -28.82 0.71
C LYS A 107 2.76 -28.81 -0.27
N ASP A 108 2.13 -29.97 -0.48
CA ASP A 108 0.93 -30.10 -1.32
C ASP A 108 1.08 -29.48 -2.74
N GLY A 109 2.26 -29.60 -3.34
CA GLY A 109 2.56 -29.04 -4.67
C GLY A 109 2.91 -27.54 -4.69
N LEU A 110 2.97 -26.88 -3.54
CA LEU A 110 3.50 -25.53 -3.34
C LEU A 110 4.98 -25.60 -2.99
N VAL A 111 5.84 -24.99 -3.80
CA VAL A 111 7.28 -24.81 -3.51
C VAL A 111 7.49 -23.39 -2.97
N TYR A 112 8.09 -23.30 -1.79
CA TYR A 112 8.36 -22.02 -1.14
C TYR A 112 9.69 -22.04 -0.37
N TRP A 113 10.27 -20.86 -0.20
CA TRP A 113 11.44 -20.66 0.65
C TRP A 113 11.01 -20.12 2.01
N LEU A 114 11.50 -20.76 3.08
CA LEU A 114 11.54 -20.19 4.41
C LEU A 114 12.89 -19.52 4.62
N SER A 115 12.89 -18.25 4.99
CA SER A 115 14.10 -17.47 5.27
C SER A 115 13.92 -16.68 6.56
N MET A 116 14.97 -16.02 7.02
CA MET A 116 14.93 -15.16 8.19
C MET A 116 15.13 -13.70 7.77
N CYS A 117 14.37 -12.78 8.37
CA CYS A 117 14.58 -11.36 8.17
C CYS A 117 15.93 -10.93 8.77
N PRO A 118 16.87 -10.38 7.99
CA PRO A 118 18.17 -9.97 8.52
C PRO A 118 18.09 -8.76 9.46
N ILE A 119 16.94 -8.08 9.52
CA ILE A 119 16.74 -6.85 10.31
C ILE A 119 16.02 -7.14 11.64
N CYS A 120 15.01 -8.01 11.63
CA CYS A 120 14.19 -8.27 12.82
C CYS A 120 14.16 -9.73 13.26
N GLY A 121 14.86 -10.63 12.57
CA GLY A 121 14.96 -12.06 12.92
C GLY A 121 13.68 -12.88 12.70
N ARG A 122 12.57 -12.29 12.23
CA ARG A 122 11.33 -13.04 11.99
C ARG A 122 11.41 -13.91 10.74
N ASN A 123 10.72 -15.04 10.78
CA ASN A 123 10.58 -15.94 9.63
C ASN A 123 9.81 -15.27 8.49
N LEU A 124 10.33 -15.44 7.27
CA LEU A 124 9.79 -14.92 6.04
C LEU A 124 9.54 -16.08 5.07
N THR A 125 8.42 -16.02 4.35
CA THR A 125 8.03 -17.02 3.36
C THR A 125 7.97 -16.37 1.99
N LYS A 126 8.60 -16.98 0.98
CA LYS A 126 8.48 -16.58 -0.43
C LYS A 126 8.01 -17.78 -1.25
N ILE A 127 6.87 -17.66 -1.93
CA ILE A 127 6.36 -18.69 -2.83
C ILE A 127 7.16 -18.62 -4.14
N ILE A 128 7.66 -19.77 -4.59
CA ILE A 128 8.45 -19.90 -5.83
C ILE A 128 7.59 -20.48 -6.95
N SER A 129 6.87 -21.56 -6.66
CA SER A 129 5.94 -22.15 -7.62
C SER A 129 4.73 -22.76 -6.91
N ASN A 130 3.61 -22.84 -7.63
CA ASN A 130 2.41 -23.52 -7.17
C ASN A 130 1.82 -24.29 -8.35
N LYS A 131 1.85 -25.64 -8.29
CA LYS A 131 1.31 -26.50 -9.35
C LYS A 131 -0.17 -26.24 -9.67
N GLY A 132 -0.94 -25.65 -8.75
CA GLY A 132 -2.34 -25.29 -9.00
C GLY A 132 -2.56 -24.04 -9.88
N ARG A 133 -1.51 -23.29 -10.23
CA ARG A 133 -1.59 -22.03 -11.02
C ARG A 133 -1.01 -22.12 -12.44
N GLU A 134 -0.53 -23.28 -12.87
CA GLU A 134 0.06 -23.46 -14.21
C GLU A 134 -0.98 -23.44 -15.35
N ASN A 135 -2.29 -23.46 -15.06
CA ASN A 135 -3.35 -23.47 -16.08
C ASN A 135 -3.92 -22.09 -16.47
N ASP A 136 -3.41 -20.98 -15.92
CA ASP A 136 -3.88 -19.61 -16.23
C ASP A 136 -2.81 -18.75 -16.94
N LYS A 137 -2.05 -19.32 -17.89
CA LYS A 137 -1.16 -18.58 -18.79
C LYS A 137 -1.65 -18.64 -20.23
#